data_AF-A0A3D8I1A4-F1
#
_entry.id   AF-A0A3D8I1A4-F1
#
_cell.length_a   1.000
_cell.length_b   1.000
_cell.length_c   1.000
_cell.angle_alpha   90.00
_cell.angle_beta   90.00
_cell.angle_gamma   90.00
#
_symmetry.space_group_name_H-M   'P 1'
#
loop_
_entity.id
_entity.type
_entity.pdbx_description
1 polymer ?
#
loop_
_entity_poly.entity_id
_entity_poly.type
_entity_poly.pdbx_seq_one_letter_code
_entity_poly.pdbx_strand_id
1 'polypeptide(L)'
;MLHYLGIHHLNTTHFRINWGGVESKILEFEIAKNPRFYLDIDIGKKMFEFYLENVIEPMKTLWQNKTVIVIEGNNSYFGVYNDLLESANNIIRISDAPSLSAFSKIDELYKKALKIAQNLESDDICFVLALGATAKILGIKLIMKGYKCFDMGNCSISYDCFRLGAPRKLVDTFNPKKYYMLSSYLS
;
A
#
# COMPACT_ATOMS: atom_id res chain seq x y z
N MET A 1 -29.02 -11.44 -15.43
CA MET A 1 -27.76 -11.59 -16.16
C MET A 1 -27.23 -10.20 -16.46
N LEU A 2 -26.29 -9.70 -15.66
CA LEU A 2 -25.36 -8.60 -15.98
C LEU A 2 -24.30 -8.63 -14.87
N HIS A 3 -23.12 -9.15 -15.21
CA HIS A 3 -21.92 -9.15 -14.35
C HIS A 3 -21.29 -7.76 -14.41
N TYR A 4 -21.13 -7.09 -13.27
CA TYR A 4 -20.20 -5.97 -13.12
C TYR A 4 -18.95 -6.48 -12.39
N LEU A 5 -17.93 -6.86 -13.15
CA LEU A 5 -16.57 -7.04 -12.64
C LEU A 5 -15.81 -5.76 -12.98
N GLY A 6 -15.84 -4.79 -12.08
CA GLY A 6 -15.04 -3.56 -12.20
C GLY A 6 -13.56 -3.90 -12.11
N ILE A 7 -12.86 -3.81 -13.23
CA ILE A 7 -11.40 -3.71 -13.29
C ILE A 7 -11.11 -2.23 -13.52
N HIS A 8 -10.70 -1.53 -12.47
CA HIS A 8 -10.38 -0.11 -12.56
C HIS A 8 -8.91 0.06 -12.94
N HIS A 9 -8.67 0.55 -14.16
CA HIS A 9 -7.38 1.11 -14.56
C HIS A 9 -7.30 2.54 -14.01
N LEU A 10 -6.47 2.78 -13.00
CA LEU A 10 -6.20 4.12 -12.51
C LEU A 10 -4.95 4.64 -13.21
N ASN A 11 -5.14 5.53 -14.18
CA ASN A 11 -4.07 6.43 -14.65
C ASN A 11 -3.78 7.41 -13.52
N THR A 12 -2.73 7.15 -12.73
CA THR A 12 -2.30 8.04 -11.64
C THR A 12 -1.54 9.23 -12.20
N THR A 13 -2.28 10.28 -12.59
CA THR A 13 -1.72 11.64 -12.62
C THR A 13 -1.37 12.05 -11.20
N HIS A 14 -0.09 12.39 -11.00
CA HIS A 14 0.54 12.84 -9.76
C HIS A 14 -0.31 13.89 -9.00
N PHE A 15 -1.00 13.48 -7.94
CA PHE A 15 -1.59 14.42 -6.98
C PHE A 15 -0.52 14.83 -5.97
N ARG A 16 0.18 15.94 -6.25
CA ARG A 16 0.99 16.64 -5.25
C ARG A 16 0.04 17.44 -4.37
N ILE A 17 -0.26 16.97 -3.15
CA ILE A 17 -1.08 17.72 -2.19
C ILE A 17 -0.28 18.94 -1.74
N ASN A 18 -0.80 20.14 -2.03
CA ASN A 18 -0.24 21.41 -1.62
C ASN A 18 -0.80 21.73 -0.23
N TRP A 19 0.04 21.62 0.82
CA TRP A 19 -0.34 21.88 2.21
C TRP A 19 -0.46 23.39 2.46
N GLY A 20 -1.52 24.00 1.92
CA GLY A 20 -1.89 25.39 2.17
C GLY A 20 -2.21 25.62 3.65
N GLY A 21 -1.63 26.68 4.20
CA GLY A 21 -1.56 26.94 5.64
C GLY A 21 -2.91 27.03 6.34
N VAL A 22 -2.96 26.37 7.49
CA VAL A 22 -3.73 26.59 8.75
C VAL A 22 -3.89 25.19 9.36
N GLU A 23 -2.77 24.62 9.81
CA GLU A 23 -2.71 23.39 10.64
C GLU A 23 -1.27 23.07 11.10
N SER A 24 -0.25 23.79 10.60
CA SER A 24 1.17 23.47 10.87
C SER A 24 1.55 23.49 12.34
N LYS A 25 1.06 24.45 13.15
CA LYS A 25 1.48 24.56 14.57
C LYS A 25 0.92 23.45 15.48
N ILE A 26 -0.30 22.99 15.23
CA ILE A 26 -0.89 21.88 15.99
C ILE A 26 -0.26 20.56 15.54
N LEU A 27 -0.01 20.44 14.24
CA LEU A 27 0.66 19.29 13.64
C LEU A 27 2.11 19.16 14.13
N GLU A 28 2.88 20.24 14.13
CA GLU A 28 4.25 20.31 14.68
C GLU A 28 4.28 19.93 16.17
N PHE A 29 3.30 20.41 16.96
CA PHE A 29 3.24 20.14 18.40
C PHE A 29 2.87 18.69 18.73
N GLU A 30 2.02 18.03 17.94
CA GLU A 30 1.65 16.63 18.14
C GLU A 30 2.67 15.64 17.53
N ILE A 31 3.37 16.02 16.46
CA ILE A 31 4.54 15.29 15.92
C ILE A 31 5.67 15.25 16.95
N ALA A 32 5.95 16.38 17.62
CA ALA A 32 6.96 16.46 18.68
C ALA A 32 6.67 15.55 19.89
N LYS A 33 5.41 15.13 20.11
CA LYS A 33 5.01 14.26 21.22
C LYS A 33 5.07 12.77 20.92
N ASN A 34 5.35 12.35 19.68
CA ASN A 34 5.28 10.94 19.31
C ASN A 34 6.48 10.48 18.46
N PRO A 35 7.68 10.43 19.04
CA PRO A 35 8.84 9.93 18.34
C PRO A 35 8.81 8.41 18.43
N ARG A 36 8.52 7.72 17.32
CA ARG A 36 9.23 6.45 17.13
C ARG A 36 10.72 6.69 16.96
N PHE A 37 11.11 7.91 16.55
CA PHE A 37 12.44 8.51 16.70
C PHE A 37 12.29 10.04 16.87
N TYR A 38 13.14 10.66 17.69
CA TYR A 38 13.24 12.11 17.84
C TYR A 38 13.82 12.70 16.55
N LEU A 39 13.00 12.86 15.50
CA LEU A 39 13.45 13.36 14.19
C LEU A 39 14.00 14.79 14.24
N ASP A 40 13.70 15.50 15.32
CA ASP A 40 14.18 16.84 15.64
C ASP A 40 15.62 16.88 16.19
N ILE A 41 16.20 15.73 16.57
CA ILE A 41 17.61 15.62 16.99
C ILE A 41 18.45 14.85 15.96
N ASP A 42 19.75 15.16 15.91
CA ASP A 42 20.66 14.63 14.88
C ASP A 42 20.70 13.10 14.80
N ILE A 43 20.61 12.41 15.93
CA ILE A 43 20.59 10.93 15.93
C ILE A 43 19.31 10.39 15.28
N GLY A 44 18.15 11.03 15.51
CA GLY A 44 16.90 10.59 14.89
C GLY A 44 16.90 10.82 13.37
N LYS A 45 17.47 11.94 12.90
CA LYS A 45 17.66 12.19 11.46
C LYS A 45 18.54 11.13 10.80
N LYS A 46 19.68 10.79 11.43
CA LYS A 46 20.57 9.72 10.94
C LYS A 46 19.89 8.36 10.92
N MET A 47 19.09 8.03 11.93
CA MET A 47 18.30 6.79 11.93
C MET A 47 17.22 6.79 10.85
N PHE A 48 16.64 7.94 10.55
CA PHE A 48 15.68 8.12 9.46
C PHE A 48 16.33 7.88 8.10
N GLU A 49 17.44 8.54 7.82
CA GLU A 49 18.24 8.35 6.60
C GLU A 49 18.67 6.88 6.46
N PHE A 50 19.19 6.27 7.53
CA PHE A 50 19.58 4.87 7.53
C PHE A 50 18.41 3.94 7.17
N TYR A 51 17.22 4.16 7.74
CA TYR A 51 16.04 3.35 7.43
C TYR A 51 15.60 3.52 5.97
N LEU A 52 15.63 4.74 5.43
CA LEU A 52 15.33 4.97 4.02
C LEU A 52 16.31 4.20 3.12
N GLU A 53 17.60 4.39 3.34
CA GLU A 53 18.66 3.83 2.50
C GLU A 53 18.76 2.31 2.59
N ASN A 54 18.57 1.73 3.79
CA ASN A 54 18.87 0.31 4.03
C ASN A 54 17.61 -0.57 4.10
N VAL A 55 16.42 0.01 4.18
CA VAL A 55 15.15 -0.76 4.23
C VAL A 55 14.22 -0.37 3.10
N ILE A 56 13.89 0.92 2.96
CA ILE A 56 12.88 1.36 2.00
C ILE A 56 13.38 1.27 0.56
N GLU A 57 14.55 1.82 0.25
CA GLU A 57 15.08 1.81 -1.11
C GLU A 57 15.34 0.39 -1.64
N PRO A 58 15.97 -0.53 -0.87
CA PRO A 58 16.09 -1.93 -1.29
C PRO A 58 14.73 -2.60 -1.47
N MET A 59 13.74 -2.30 -0.63
CA MET A 59 12.39 -2.85 -0.75
C MET A 59 11.70 -2.40 -2.05
N LYS A 60 11.88 -1.15 -2.50
CA LYS A 60 11.35 -0.66 -3.78
C LYS A 60 11.89 -1.44 -4.98
N THR A 61 13.05 -2.08 -4.88
CA THR A 61 13.60 -2.91 -5.96
C THR A 61 12.81 -4.20 -6.20
N LEU A 62 12.07 -4.68 -5.19
CA LEU A 62 11.28 -5.93 -5.28
C LEU A 62 10.24 -5.90 -6.41
N TRP A 63 9.71 -4.71 -6.71
CA TRP A 63 8.68 -4.49 -7.72
C TRP A 63 9.12 -3.55 -8.85
N GLN A 64 10.42 -3.25 -8.93
CA GLN A 64 10.95 -2.36 -9.96
C GLN A 64 10.65 -2.88 -11.37
N ASN A 65 10.05 -2.02 -12.20
CA ASN A 65 9.63 -2.32 -13.57
C ASN A 65 8.66 -3.51 -13.70
N LYS A 66 7.97 -3.89 -12.62
CA LYS A 66 6.99 -4.99 -12.63
C LYS A 66 5.56 -4.47 -12.64
N THR A 67 4.64 -5.31 -13.11
CA THR A 67 3.22 -5.18 -12.79
C THR A 67 2.99 -5.68 -11.37
N VAL A 68 2.58 -4.78 -10.48
CA VAL A 68 2.27 -5.10 -9.08
C VAL A 68 0.78 -5.34 -8.94
N ILE A 69 0.39 -6.54 -8.51
CA ILE A 69 -0.98 -6.82 -8.09
C ILE A 69 -1.06 -6.72 -6.58
N VAL A 70 -1.66 -5.64 -6.09
CA VAL A 70 -1.93 -5.44 -4.66
C VAL A 70 -3.22 -6.15 -4.28
N ILE A 71 -3.18 -7.06 -3.31
CA ILE A 71 -4.37 -7.70 -2.73
C ILE A 71 -4.50 -7.26 -1.29
N GLU A 72 -5.54 -6.50 -0.99
CA GLU A 72 -5.63 -5.76 0.25
C GLU A 72 -7.07 -5.61 0.75
N GLY A 73 -7.23 -5.28 2.03
CA GLY A 73 -8.53 -4.92 2.57
C GLY A 73 -8.97 -3.54 2.08
N ASN A 74 -10.28 -3.31 2.06
CA ASN A 74 -10.91 -2.03 1.65
C ASN A 74 -10.43 -0.75 2.37
N ASN A 75 -9.65 -0.90 3.46
CA ASN A 75 -9.12 0.21 4.26
C ASN A 75 -7.57 0.29 4.31
N SER A 76 -6.88 -0.53 3.51
CA SER A 76 -5.42 -0.65 3.49
C SER A 76 -4.75 0.48 2.68
N TYR A 77 -5.09 0.60 1.39
CA TYR A 77 -4.52 1.59 0.46
C TYR A 77 -2.99 1.58 0.41
N PHE A 78 -2.40 0.38 0.31
CA PHE A 78 -0.96 0.15 0.34
C PHE A 78 -0.25 0.96 -0.76
N GLY A 79 0.68 1.82 -0.38
CA GLY A 79 1.46 2.65 -1.29
C GLY A 79 0.68 3.76 -2.01
N VAL A 80 -0.54 4.10 -1.57
CA VAL A 80 -1.33 5.18 -2.22
C VAL A 80 -0.89 6.58 -1.77
N TYR A 81 -0.48 6.73 -0.51
CA TYR A 81 -0.13 8.03 0.09
C TYR A 81 1.38 8.24 0.24
N ASN A 82 2.18 7.36 -0.36
CA ASN A 82 3.63 7.40 -0.38
C ASN A 82 4.19 6.83 -1.68
N ASP A 83 5.51 6.84 -1.77
CA ASP A 83 6.33 6.48 -2.92
C ASP A 83 6.79 5.02 -2.91
N LEU A 84 6.24 4.14 -2.04
CA LEU A 84 6.68 2.74 -1.97
C LEU A 84 6.55 2.02 -3.31
N LEU A 85 5.46 2.24 -4.04
CA LEU A 85 5.20 1.55 -5.31
C LEU A 85 5.65 2.36 -6.54
N GLU A 86 6.38 3.47 -6.36
CA GLU A 86 6.75 4.37 -7.47
C GLU A 86 7.62 3.69 -8.55
N SER A 87 8.44 2.72 -8.16
CA SER A 87 9.29 1.96 -9.09
C SER A 87 8.53 0.92 -9.93
N ALA A 88 7.24 0.67 -9.64
CA ALA A 88 6.43 -0.28 -10.39
C ALA A 88 6.09 0.24 -11.79
N ASN A 89 6.06 -0.65 -12.78
CA ASN A 89 5.62 -0.29 -14.14
C ASN A 89 4.10 -0.10 -14.21
N ASN A 90 3.35 -0.91 -13.45
CA ASN A 90 1.89 -0.84 -13.39
C ASN A 90 1.40 -1.32 -12.02
N ILE A 91 0.28 -0.79 -11.53
CA ILE A 91 -0.32 -1.16 -10.25
C ILE A 91 -1.78 -1.54 -10.47
N ILE A 92 -2.12 -2.79 -10.15
CA ILE A 92 -3.50 -3.31 -10.20
C ILE A 92 -3.91 -3.67 -8.77
N ARG A 93 -5.15 -3.35 -8.37
CA ARG A 93 -5.61 -3.56 -6.99
C ARG A 93 -6.83 -4.49 -6.94
N ILE A 94 -6.79 -5.42 -5.99
CA ILE A 94 -7.92 -6.26 -5.57
C ILE A 94 -8.26 -5.85 -4.13
N SER A 95 -9.18 -4.90 -3.98
CA SER A 95 -9.49 -4.23 -2.70
C SER A 95 -10.88 -4.56 -2.13
N ASP A 96 -11.64 -5.44 -2.80
CA ASP A 96 -13.03 -5.79 -2.44
C ASP A 96 -13.13 -6.82 -1.30
N ALA A 97 -11.99 -7.15 -0.68
CA ALA A 97 -11.95 -8.07 0.45
C ALA A 97 -12.45 -7.35 1.71
N PRO A 98 -13.46 -7.90 2.42
CA PRO A 98 -13.91 -7.32 3.67
C PRO A 98 -12.78 -7.37 4.69
N SER A 99 -12.56 -6.25 5.40
CA SER A 99 -11.49 -6.11 6.41
C SER A 99 -11.64 -7.09 7.57
N LEU A 100 -12.87 -7.54 7.85
CA LEU A 100 -13.19 -8.61 8.79
C LEU A 100 -13.69 -9.82 7.99
N SER A 101 -13.04 -10.98 8.17
CA SER A 101 -13.40 -12.25 7.49
C SER A 101 -12.98 -12.39 6.01
N ALA A 102 -11.87 -11.76 5.58
CA ALA A 102 -11.30 -11.98 4.25
C ALA A 102 -11.00 -13.47 3.94
N PHE A 103 -10.76 -14.29 4.97
CA PHE A 103 -10.54 -15.73 4.83
C PHE A 103 -11.72 -16.45 4.16
N SER A 104 -12.95 -16.05 4.44
CA SER A 104 -14.15 -16.64 3.82
C SER A 104 -14.20 -16.47 2.29
N LYS A 105 -13.43 -15.52 1.75
CA LYS A 105 -13.34 -15.20 0.31
C LYS A 105 -12.02 -15.61 -0.33
N ILE A 106 -11.18 -16.40 0.33
CA ILE A 106 -9.82 -16.69 -0.15
C ILE A 106 -9.79 -17.33 -1.55
N ASP A 107 -10.75 -18.21 -1.86
CA ASP A 107 -10.83 -18.86 -3.17
C ASP A 107 -11.27 -17.89 -4.28
N GLU A 108 -12.16 -16.95 -3.97
CA GLU A 108 -12.58 -15.89 -4.88
C GLU A 108 -11.40 -14.96 -5.19
N LEU A 109 -10.68 -14.51 -4.15
CA LEU A 109 -9.49 -13.67 -4.29
C LEU A 109 -8.41 -14.35 -5.11
N TYR A 110 -8.17 -15.64 -4.86
CA TYR A 110 -7.21 -16.43 -5.61
C TYR A 110 -7.60 -16.54 -7.10
N LYS A 111 -8.87 -16.84 -7.40
CA LYS A 111 -9.36 -16.90 -8.79
C LYS A 111 -9.24 -15.55 -9.50
N LYS A 112 -9.59 -14.44 -8.83
CA LYS A 112 -9.47 -13.09 -9.38
C LYS A 112 -8.00 -12.73 -9.63
N ALA A 113 -7.09 -13.05 -8.70
CA ALA A 113 -5.66 -12.86 -8.84
C ALA A 113 -5.10 -13.62 -10.06
N LEU A 114 -5.43 -14.90 -10.20
CA LEU A 114 -4.99 -15.70 -11.35
C LEU A 114 -5.56 -15.17 -12.67
N LYS A 115 -6.84 -14.76 -12.70
CA LYS A 115 -7.46 -14.21 -13.90
C LYS A 115 -6.78 -12.93 -14.38
N ILE A 116 -6.33 -12.07 -13.46
CA ILE A 116 -5.60 -10.85 -13.82
C ILE A 116 -4.19 -11.21 -14.32
N ALA A 117 -3.54 -12.16 -13.66
CA ALA A 117 -2.17 -12.56 -14.00
C ALA A 117 -2.06 -13.41 -15.28
N GLN A 118 -3.14 -14.06 -15.74
CA GLN A 118 -3.09 -15.08 -16.81
C GLN A 118 -2.53 -14.60 -18.16
N ASN A 119 -2.51 -13.29 -18.42
CA ASN A 119 -2.02 -12.71 -19.67
C ASN A 119 -0.64 -12.02 -19.51
N LEU A 120 0.01 -12.21 -18.36
CA LEU A 120 1.31 -11.61 -18.04
C LEU A 120 2.32 -12.71 -17.78
N GLU A 121 3.57 -12.49 -18.19
CA GLU A 121 4.67 -13.39 -17.85
C GLU A 121 4.94 -13.35 -16.34
N SER A 122 5.19 -14.52 -15.74
CA SER A 122 5.31 -14.64 -14.28
C SER A 122 6.46 -13.84 -13.67
N ASP A 123 7.52 -13.58 -14.46
CA ASP A 123 8.66 -12.77 -14.01
C ASP A 123 8.40 -11.26 -14.07
N ASP A 124 7.41 -10.82 -14.85
CA ASP A 124 7.02 -9.41 -15.00
C ASP A 124 5.97 -8.99 -13.97
N ILE A 125 5.54 -9.91 -13.09
CA ILE A 125 4.50 -9.70 -12.10
C ILE A 125 5.00 -10.04 -10.69
N CYS A 126 4.53 -9.27 -9.71
CA CYS A 126 4.58 -9.68 -8.32
C CYS A 126 3.31 -9.30 -7.58
N PHE A 127 2.96 -10.08 -6.57
CA PHE A 127 1.85 -9.80 -5.68
C PHE A 127 2.33 -9.12 -4.40
N VAL A 128 1.65 -8.05 -4.01
CA VAL A 128 1.82 -7.41 -2.69
C VAL A 128 0.55 -7.65 -1.88
N LEU A 129 0.68 -8.26 -0.72
CA LEU A 129 -0.44 -8.68 0.11
C LEU A 129 -0.51 -7.81 1.38
N ALA A 130 -1.64 -7.16 1.61
CA ALA A 130 -1.93 -6.37 2.81
C ALA A 130 -3.31 -6.74 3.35
N LEU A 131 -3.46 -8.03 3.70
CA LEU A 131 -4.76 -8.66 4.02
C LEU A 131 -4.76 -9.45 5.34
N GLY A 132 -3.92 -9.04 6.30
CA GLY A 132 -3.84 -9.67 7.62
C GLY A 132 -3.56 -11.18 7.55
N ALA A 133 -4.21 -11.97 8.41
CA ALA A 133 -3.99 -13.42 8.48
C ALA A 133 -4.25 -14.16 7.13
N THR A 134 -5.16 -13.64 6.29
CA THR A 134 -5.48 -14.22 4.98
C THR A 134 -4.34 -14.12 3.99
N ALA A 135 -3.46 -13.11 4.13
CA ALA A 135 -2.32 -12.90 3.23
C ALA A 135 -1.40 -14.12 3.15
N LYS A 136 -1.12 -14.78 4.27
CA LYS A 136 -0.20 -15.93 4.32
C LYS A 136 -0.68 -17.10 3.48
N ILE A 137 -1.94 -17.50 3.66
CA ILE A 137 -2.50 -18.64 2.93
C ILE A 137 -2.65 -18.32 1.44
N LEU A 138 -3.10 -17.11 1.11
CA LEU A 138 -3.22 -16.69 -0.29
C LEU A 138 -1.84 -16.62 -0.98
N GLY A 139 -0.84 -16.07 -0.30
CA GLY A 139 0.53 -16.00 -0.78
C GLY A 139 1.11 -17.38 -1.09
N ILE A 140 0.93 -18.36 -0.20
CA ILE A 140 1.36 -19.75 -0.45
C ILE A 140 0.71 -20.30 -1.74
N LYS A 141 -0.60 -20.12 -1.93
CA LYS A 141 -1.30 -20.61 -3.13
C LYS A 141 -0.80 -19.98 -4.43
N LEU A 142 -0.40 -18.70 -4.39
CA LEU A 142 0.16 -17.98 -5.53
C LEU A 142 1.61 -18.37 -5.80
N ILE A 143 2.43 -18.55 -4.76
CA ILE A 143 3.80 -19.07 -4.85
C ILE A 143 3.81 -20.46 -5.48
N MET A 144 2.89 -21.34 -5.08
CA MET A 144 2.73 -22.67 -5.69
C MET A 144 2.33 -22.64 -7.18
N LYS A 145 1.93 -21.48 -7.71
CA LYS A 145 1.69 -21.26 -9.14
C LYS A 145 2.85 -20.57 -9.87
N GLY A 146 3.97 -20.34 -9.19
CA GLY A 146 5.17 -19.73 -9.77
C GLY A 146 5.25 -18.22 -9.63
N TYR A 147 4.32 -17.58 -8.90
CA TYR A 147 4.33 -16.13 -8.74
C TYR A 147 5.14 -15.66 -7.53
N LYS A 148 5.86 -14.55 -7.67
CA LYS A 148 6.50 -13.85 -6.55
C LYS A 148 5.43 -13.13 -5.71
N CYS A 149 5.44 -13.36 -4.40
CA CYS A 149 4.47 -12.79 -3.48
C CYS A 149 5.16 -12.21 -2.25
N PHE A 150 4.71 -11.04 -1.82
CA PHE A 150 5.23 -10.32 -0.67
C PHE A 150 4.10 -10.00 0.32
N ASP A 151 4.10 -10.65 1.49
CA ASP A 151 3.19 -10.30 2.60
C ASP A 151 3.71 -9.05 3.31
N MET A 152 3.15 -7.90 2.96
CA MET A 152 3.63 -6.58 3.39
C MET A 152 2.77 -5.92 4.47
N GLY A 153 1.62 -6.53 4.83
CA GLY A 153 0.80 -6.12 5.97
C GLY A 153 0.67 -4.60 6.14
N ASN A 154 1.07 -4.09 7.31
CA ASN A 154 1.03 -2.68 7.66
C ASN A 154 2.31 -1.89 7.29
N CYS A 155 3.14 -2.39 6.36
CA CYS A 155 4.40 -1.74 5.98
C CYS A 155 4.16 -0.32 5.46
N SER A 156 3.24 -0.15 4.50
CA SER A 156 2.93 1.17 3.92
C SER A 156 2.59 2.24 4.96
N ILE A 157 1.69 1.93 5.87
CA ILE A 157 1.25 2.89 6.88
C ILE A 157 2.29 3.11 7.98
N SER A 158 3.14 2.12 8.25
CA SER A 158 4.31 2.32 9.12
C SER A 158 5.31 3.29 8.48
N TYR A 159 5.49 3.19 7.17
CA TYR A 159 6.32 4.12 6.40
C TYR A 159 5.73 5.53 6.39
N ASP A 160 4.42 5.69 6.24
CA ASP A 160 3.77 7.01 6.35
C ASP A 160 3.98 7.63 7.74
N CYS A 161 3.79 6.85 8.81
CA CYS A 161 4.04 7.31 10.19
C CYS A 161 5.50 7.74 10.37
N PHE A 162 6.43 7.00 9.76
CA PHE A 162 7.86 7.30 9.83
C PHE A 162 8.19 8.60 9.09
N ARG A 163 7.74 8.76 7.84
CA ARG A 163 7.92 9.96 7.02
C ARG A 163 7.34 11.22 7.65
N LEU A 164 6.17 11.09 8.27
CA LEU A 164 5.44 12.20 8.87
C LEU A 164 5.85 12.49 10.33
N GLY A 165 6.66 11.62 10.95
CA GLY A 165 6.96 11.71 12.38
C GLY A 165 5.69 11.67 13.26
N ALA A 166 4.62 11.04 12.78
CA ALA A 166 3.29 11.15 13.37
C ALA A 166 2.75 9.80 13.85
N PRO A 167 1.97 9.76 14.94
CA PRO A 167 1.33 8.53 15.36
C PRO A 167 0.26 8.10 14.36
N ARG A 168 0.05 6.79 14.28
CA ARG A 168 -0.89 6.14 13.35
C ARG A 168 -2.26 6.82 13.29
N LYS A 169 -2.82 7.17 14.45
CA LYS A 169 -4.16 7.79 14.55
C LYS A 169 -4.24 9.10 13.76
N LEU A 170 -3.18 9.90 13.80
CA LEU A 170 -3.09 11.18 13.12
C LEU A 170 -2.83 10.99 11.61
N VAL A 171 -2.02 10.00 11.24
CA VAL A 171 -1.84 9.65 9.81
C VAL A 171 -3.13 9.14 9.18
N ASP A 172 -3.92 8.32 9.90
CA ASP A 172 -5.21 7.85 9.41
C ASP A 172 -6.22 9.00 9.18
N THR A 173 -6.07 10.16 9.85
CA THR A 173 -6.91 11.35 9.56
C THR A 173 -6.46 12.10 8.32
N PHE A 174 -5.16 12.11 8.02
CA PHE A 174 -4.57 12.78 6.84
C PHE A 174 -4.58 11.96 5.56
N ASN A 175 -4.80 10.65 5.67
CA ASN A 175 -5.05 9.77 4.54
C ASN A 175 -6.57 9.63 4.40
N PRO A 176 -7.29 10.58 3.78
CA PRO A 176 -8.74 10.49 3.66
C PRO A 176 -9.11 9.37 2.67
N LYS A 177 -9.13 8.15 3.20
CA LYS A 177 -9.55 6.89 2.56
C LYS A 177 -10.90 7.05 1.82
N LYS A 178 -11.71 8.00 2.27
CA LYS A 178 -13.01 8.39 1.70
C LYS A 178 -12.93 8.95 0.26
N TYR A 179 -11.87 9.67 -0.12
CA TYR A 179 -11.81 10.28 -1.47
C TYR A 179 -11.35 9.29 -2.55
N TYR A 180 -10.50 8.33 -2.21
CA TYR A 180 -10.08 7.28 -3.16
C TYR A 180 -11.24 6.37 -3.57
N MET A 181 -12.10 6.02 -2.61
CA MET A 181 -13.33 5.26 -2.86
C MET A 181 -14.22 5.96 -3.90
N LEU A 182 -14.40 7.28 -3.82
CA LEU A 182 -15.24 8.04 -4.74
C LEU A 182 -14.69 8.04 -6.17
N SER A 183 -13.37 8.14 -6.37
CA SER A 183 -12.78 8.08 -7.71
C SER A 183 -12.90 6.70 -8.37
N SER A 184 -12.87 5.61 -7.61
CA SER A 184 -13.03 4.26 -8.17
C SER A 184 -14.46 3.91 -8.57
N TYR A 185 -15.48 4.62 -8.08
CA TYR A 185 -16.88 4.40 -8.50
C TYR A 185 -17.31 5.26 -9.69
N LEU A 186 -16.49 6.23 -10.10
CA LEU A 186 -16.82 7.20 -11.16
C LEU A 186 -16.12 6.92 -12.50
N SER A 187 -15.38 5.81 -12.61
CA SER A 187 -14.73 5.30 -13.82
C SER A 187 -15.34 3.98 -14.26
#